data_AF-A0A482VED6-F1
#
_entry.id   AF-A0A482VED6-F1
#
_cell.length_a   1.000
_cell.length_b   1.000
_cell.length_c   1.000
_cell.angle_alpha   90.00
_cell.angle_beta   90.00
_cell.angle_gamma   90.00
#
_symmetry.space_group_name_H-M   'P 1'
#
loop_
_entity.id
_entity.type
_entity.pdbx_description
1 polymer ?
#
loop_
_entity_poly.entity_id
_entity_poly.type
_entity_poly.pdbx_seq_one_letter_code
_entity_poly.pdbx_strand_id
1 'polypeptide(L)'
;MERDDSFYYAVRHPPEPSNAMPSIGSDDEDSFVVLSTNDDVSDGSLHEVLPPIRSGKIQDMQNLIKMEISQINSSNPIPELPVVDTLNGVTTSVANITLSPDASYEEIQKHVEELIKENEKLKNIVAQNNISMKTQYDRILAWKEEVNEVMKSYKNKFLEAKTYMDKCKEENSKLANDVEKYKNIKELQDEEIINLKRKEKERENKGYVANSAEQNIIQFDLQIAKEKIEDLQTELAEANLEKVNLASENEKLVEKLVVTPKLEEELQFKEKEINDLKMQLETQNNQEKSLSDTIIKLKNENAELKLTLEKELEKIQKLTESNSTISSYENKLQSNEKKILQLELENAELRRNKTSLTEQIITARTQFQNYDPNLEEKCDQLNQQLVNSQMTITALQQANRNNVKEIEELRQLLQSSSKTDEIYALKEQLAVYKHDFEAERESKNAIKRGKDQLAEDLQNLQKRNKQLQQEVELLRKPSKAEGYMCPKCSFAFNSYQSLENHVHRCLDLEGFP
;
A
#
# COMPACT_ATOMS: atom_id res chain seq x y z
N MET A 1 -2.95 -51.49 12.64
CA MET A 1 -2.52 -51.80 11.26
C MET A 1 -3.64 -51.35 10.34
N GLU A 2 -3.27 -50.90 9.13
CA GLU A 2 -4.13 -50.23 8.14
C GLU A 2 -4.48 -48.76 8.43
N ARG A 3 -4.50 -47.98 7.33
CA ARG A 3 -4.90 -46.56 7.18
C ARG A 3 -3.91 -45.50 7.70
N ASP A 4 -3.54 -44.46 6.95
CA ASP A 4 -3.93 -44.03 5.58
C ASP A 4 -2.74 -43.50 4.78
N ASP A 5 -2.66 -43.92 3.51
CA ASP A 5 -1.99 -43.20 2.42
C ASP A 5 -3.09 -42.78 1.43
N SER A 6 -3.22 -41.48 1.11
CA SER A 6 -3.41 -40.93 -0.25
C SER A 6 -3.90 -39.47 -0.26
N PHE A 7 -3.66 -38.81 -1.41
CA PHE A 7 -4.24 -37.54 -1.89
C PHE A 7 -3.77 -36.22 -1.27
N TYR A 8 -2.53 -35.87 -1.62
CA TYR A 8 -2.23 -34.48 -2.00
C TYR A 8 -3.13 -34.05 -3.17
N TYR A 9 -3.98 -33.03 -2.97
CA TYR A 9 -4.58 -32.27 -4.05
C TYR A 9 -3.90 -30.90 -4.15
N ALA A 10 -3.08 -30.72 -5.20
CA ALA A 10 -2.55 -29.42 -5.56
C ALA A 10 -3.65 -28.57 -6.22
N VAL A 11 -4.11 -27.53 -5.54
CA VAL A 11 -5.04 -26.55 -6.10
C VAL A 11 -4.30 -25.70 -7.13
N ARG A 12 -4.57 -25.93 -8.42
CA ARG A 12 -4.14 -25.03 -9.50
C ARG A 12 -5.01 -23.78 -9.47
N HIS A 13 -4.37 -22.61 -9.37
CA HIS A 13 -5.05 -21.35 -9.68
C HIS A 13 -5.40 -21.30 -11.18
N PRO A 14 -6.60 -20.82 -11.56
CA PRO A 14 -6.89 -20.47 -12.95
C PRO A 14 -6.13 -19.18 -13.32
N PRO A 15 -5.64 -19.03 -14.56
CA PRO A 15 -5.07 -17.78 -15.03
C PRO A 15 -6.16 -16.71 -15.21
N GLU A 16 -5.87 -15.48 -14.80
CA GLU A 16 -6.76 -14.33 -14.99
C GLU A 16 -6.94 -14.00 -16.48
N PRO A 17 -8.14 -13.59 -16.91
CA PRO A 17 -8.35 -13.12 -18.27
C PRO A 17 -7.69 -11.75 -18.47
N SER A 18 -6.75 -11.69 -19.42
CA SER A 18 -6.11 -10.46 -19.87
C SER A 18 -7.14 -9.50 -20.48
N ASN A 19 -7.59 -8.51 -19.70
CA ASN A 19 -8.35 -7.38 -20.23
C ASN A 19 -7.43 -6.49 -21.08
N ALA A 20 -7.39 -6.77 -22.37
CA ALA A 20 -6.83 -5.86 -23.35
C ALA A 20 -7.66 -4.56 -23.35
N MET A 21 -7.06 -3.45 -22.91
CA MET A 21 -7.66 -2.14 -23.14
C MET A 21 -7.67 -1.84 -24.66
N PRO A 22 -8.75 -1.26 -25.20
CA PRO A 22 -8.70 -0.69 -26.53
C PRO A 22 -7.73 0.48 -26.53
N SER A 23 -6.72 0.42 -27.40
CA SER A 23 -5.85 1.57 -27.69
C SER A 23 -6.73 2.65 -28.34
N ILE A 24 -7.07 3.67 -27.56
CA ILE A 24 -7.60 4.93 -28.09
C ILE A 24 -6.42 5.57 -28.82
N GLY A 25 -6.58 5.76 -30.13
CA GLY A 25 -5.55 6.41 -30.94
C GLY A 25 -5.30 7.82 -30.43
N SER A 26 -4.03 8.12 -30.11
CA SER A 26 -3.59 9.50 -30.01
C SER A 26 -3.42 10.04 -31.42
N ASP A 27 -4.31 10.96 -31.78
CA ASP A 27 -4.24 11.74 -33.02
C ASP A 27 -3.21 12.86 -32.80
N ASP A 28 -1.92 12.49 -32.81
CA ASP A 28 -0.79 13.36 -32.48
C ASP A 28 -0.33 14.24 -33.68
N GLU A 29 -1.25 14.51 -34.63
CA GLU A 29 -1.06 15.39 -35.79
C GLU A 29 -1.16 16.90 -35.42
N ASP A 30 -0.43 17.30 -34.38
CA ASP A 30 -0.17 18.72 -34.06
C ASP A 30 1.22 18.90 -33.36
N SER A 31 2.19 18.10 -33.80
CA SER A 31 3.59 18.22 -33.36
C SER A 31 4.24 19.48 -33.95
N PHE A 32 4.15 20.58 -33.21
CA PHE A 32 4.71 21.88 -33.59
C PHE A 32 6.25 21.83 -33.60
N VAL A 33 6.84 21.54 -34.76
CA VAL A 33 8.29 21.62 -34.97
C VAL A 33 8.73 23.09 -34.97
N VAL A 34 9.16 23.57 -33.81
CA VAL A 34 9.87 24.85 -33.70
C VAL A 34 11.28 24.67 -34.28
N LEU A 35 11.43 25.00 -35.56
CA LEU A 35 12.74 25.09 -36.20
C LEU A 35 13.48 26.32 -35.67
N SER A 36 14.33 26.13 -34.67
CA SER A 36 15.38 27.08 -34.32
C SER A 36 16.42 27.12 -35.44
N THR A 37 16.20 27.96 -36.45
CA THR A 37 17.23 28.32 -37.43
C THR A 37 18.26 29.23 -36.77
N ASN A 38 19.37 28.64 -36.32
CA ASN A 38 20.56 29.42 -35.96
C ASN A 38 21.11 30.15 -37.19
N ASP A 39 21.75 31.28 -36.94
CA ASP A 39 22.41 32.13 -37.93
C ASP A 39 23.44 31.37 -38.77
N ASP A 40 23.42 31.53 -40.10
CA ASP A 40 24.46 32.27 -40.83
C ASP A 40 24.13 32.44 -42.33
N VAL A 41 24.90 33.30 -43.02
CA VAL A 41 24.95 33.52 -44.49
C VAL A 41 23.89 34.45 -45.13
N SER A 42 24.30 35.72 -45.23
CA SER A 42 24.34 36.59 -46.43
C SER A 42 23.20 36.72 -47.46
N ASP A 43 23.05 38.00 -47.84
CA ASP A 43 22.65 38.58 -49.13
C ASP A 43 21.17 38.94 -49.34
N GLY A 44 20.97 40.04 -50.08
CA GLY A 44 19.87 40.97 -49.83
C GLY A 44 18.58 40.76 -50.64
N SER A 45 17.47 41.24 -50.07
CA SER A 45 16.24 41.53 -50.81
C SER A 45 15.48 42.69 -50.16
N LEU A 46 14.75 43.46 -50.99
CA LEU A 46 14.06 44.69 -50.60
C LEU A 46 12.84 44.40 -49.71
N HIS A 47 12.81 44.99 -48.51
CA HIS A 47 11.65 44.88 -47.63
C HIS A 47 10.60 45.95 -47.99
N GLU A 48 9.51 45.51 -48.62
CA GLU A 48 8.34 46.37 -48.90
C GLU A 48 7.59 46.65 -47.59
N VAL A 49 7.47 47.93 -47.22
CA VAL A 49 6.83 48.37 -45.96
C VAL A 49 5.35 48.63 -46.21
N LEU A 50 4.50 47.67 -45.83
CA LEU A 50 3.05 47.84 -45.83
C LEU A 50 2.60 48.78 -44.68
N PRO A 51 1.62 49.68 -44.92
CA PRO A 51 1.18 50.64 -43.92
C PRO A 51 0.29 50.00 -42.83
N PRO A 52 0.28 50.54 -41.60
CA PRO A 52 -0.50 49.99 -40.49
C PRO A 52 -2.01 50.11 -40.70
N ILE A 53 -2.73 49.02 -40.39
CA ILE A 53 -4.19 48.92 -40.49
C ILE A 53 -4.85 49.93 -39.51
N ARG A 54 -5.85 50.67 -39.99
CA ARG A 54 -6.52 51.75 -39.22
C ARG A 54 -7.15 51.22 -37.93
N SER A 55 -6.78 51.85 -36.81
CA SER A 55 -6.94 51.32 -35.44
C SER A 55 -8.33 51.42 -34.80
N GLY A 56 -9.32 52.06 -35.43
CA GLY A 56 -10.61 52.38 -34.80
C GLY A 56 -11.29 51.17 -34.14
N LYS A 57 -11.44 50.06 -34.87
CA LYS A 57 -12.07 48.82 -34.35
C LYS A 57 -11.29 48.15 -33.21
N ILE A 58 -9.97 48.35 -33.15
CA ILE A 58 -9.13 47.83 -32.05
C ILE A 58 -9.35 48.67 -30.80
N GLN A 59 -9.47 50.00 -30.94
CA GLN A 59 -9.76 50.91 -29.83
C GLN A 59 -11.15 50.64 -29.23
N ASP A 60 -12.18 50.45 -30.07
CA ASP A 60 -13.54 50.13 -29.64
C ASP A 60 -13.56 48.83 -28.82
N MET A 61 -12.82 47.82 -29.26
CA MET A 61 -12.70 46.52 -28.59
C MET A 61 -11.91 46.61 -27.26
N GLN A 62 -10.85 47.42 -27.19
CA GLN A 62 -10.16 47.71 -25.93
C GLN A 62 -11.04 48.45 -24.92
N ASN A 63 -11.87 49.38 -25.39
CA ASN A 63 -12.81 50.11 -24.54
C ASN A 63 -13.90 49.17 -23.98
N LEU A 64 -14.40 48.23 -24.79
CA LEU A 64 -15.37 47.22 -24.36
C LEU A 64 -14.80 46.32 -23.23
N ILE A 65 -13.56 45.84 -23.40
CA ILE A 65 -12.86 44.99 -22.42
C ILE A 65 -12.62 45.75 -21.10
N LYS A 66 -12.20 47.03 -21.16
CA LYS A 66 -12.03 47.86 -19.96
C LYS A 66 -13.35 48.07 -19.21
N MET A 67 -14.48 48.14 -19.91
CA MET A 67 -15.80 48.27 -19.31
C MET A 67 -16.26 46.97 -18.62
N GLU A 68 -16.12 45.81 -19.28
CA GLU A 68 -16.43 44.49 -18.68
C GLU A 68 -15.57 44.23 -17.42
N ILE A 69 -14.26 44.49 -17.46
CA ILE A 69 -13.35 44.31 -16.30
C ILE A 69 -13.71 45.24 -15.13
N SER A 70 -14.14 46.47 -15.43
CA SER A 70 -14.54 47.45 -14.41
C SER A 70 -15.86 47.07 -13.73
N GLN A 71 -16.78 46.42 -14.45
CA GLN A 71 -17.99 45.84 -13.85
C GLN A 71 -17.66 44.68 -12.90
N ILE A 72 -16.83 43.72 -13.34
CA ILE A 72 -16.44 42.55 -12.54
C ILE A 72 -15.77 42.95 -11.21
N ASN A 73 -14.88 43.96 -11.23
CA ASN A 73 -14.22 44.44 -10.01
C ASN A 73 -15.12 45.27 -9.08
N SER A 74 -16.30 45.73 -9.55
CA SER A 74 -17.28 46.46 -8.74
C SER A 74 -18.29 45.55 -8.05
N SER A 75 -18.49 44.33 -8.56
CA SER A 75 -19.41 43.34 -8.03
C SER A 75 -18.76 42.43 -6.98
N ASN A 76 -18.94 42.82 -5.71
CA ASN A 76 -18.63 42.05 -4.50
C ASN A 76 -17.13 41.77 -4.23
N PRO A 77 -16.46 42.53 -3.33
CA PRO A 77 -15.18 42.09 -2.79
C PRO A 77 -15.34 40.76 -2.05
N ILE A 78 -14.31 39.92 -2.13
CA ILE A 78 -14.24 38.62 -1.45
C ILE A 78 -14.54 38.84 0.05
N PRO A 79 -15.62 38.24 0.60
CA PRO A 79 -15.93 38.42 2.00
C PRO A 79 -14.86 37.78 2.87
N GLU A 80 -14.29 38.54 3.80
CA GLU A 80 -13.55 37.95 4.91
C GLU A 80 -14.43 36.91 5.61
N LEU A 81 -13.80 35.81 6.03
CA LEU A 81 -14.46 34.80 6.86
C LEU A 81 -15.15 35.50 8.03
N PRO A 82 -16.40 35.15 8.40
CA PRO A 82 -17.03 35.74 9.56
C PRO A 82 -16.16 35.46 10.78
N VAL A 83 -15.51 36.50 11.29
CA VAL A 83 -14.70 36.42 12.51
C VAL A 83 -15.67 36.10 13.63
N VAL A 84 -15.63 34.85 14.09
CA VAL A 84 -16.50 34.37 15.17
C VAL A 84 -15.91 34.88 16.49
N ASP A 85 -16.16 36.15 16.79
CA ASP A 85 -15.75 36.86 18.02
C ASP A 85 -16.28 36.23 19.33
N THR A 86 -17.05 35.14 19.24
CA THR A 86 -17.59 34.39 20.36
C THR A 86 -16.74 33.19 20.80
N LEU A 87 -15.59 32.92 20.17
CA LEU A 87 -14.70 31.82 20.58
C LEU A 87 -13.98 32.05 21.93
N ASN A 88 -14.00 33.28 22.46
CA ASN A 88 -13.42 33.63 23.77
C ASN A 88 -14.23 33.12 24.99
N GLY A 89 -15.34 32.39 24.78
CA GLY A 89 -16.23 31.95 25.86
C GLY A 89 -16.58 30.46 25.88
N VAL A 90 -15.82 29.60 25.18
CA VAL A 90 -16.14 28.15 25.03
C VAL A 90 -14.91 27.23 25.20
N THR A 91 -13.69 27.75 25.15
CA THR A 91 -12.46 26.93 25.20
C THR A 91 -11.95 26.59 26.61
N THR A 92 -12.63 27.00 27.68
CA THR A 92 -12.09 26.97 29.05
C THR A 92 -12.71 25.93 30.00
N SER A 93 -13.87 25.35 29.69
CA SER A 93 -14.65 24.57 30.69
C SER A 93 -14.40 23.06 30.71
N VAL A 94 -13.96 22.46 29.59
CA VAL A 94 -13.91 20.98 29.45
C VAL A 94 -12.76 20.32 30.21
N ALA A 95 -11.75 21.09 30.65
CA ALA A 95 -10.46 20.54 31.09
C ALA A 95 -10.30 20.26 32.60
N ASN A 96 -11.18 20.76 33.47
CA ASN A 96 -11.03 20.63 34.93
C ASN A 96 -12.36 20.26 35.64
N ILE A 97 -12.88 19.06 35.35
CA ILE A 97 -13.97 18.46 36.14
C ILE A 97 -13.34 17.53 37.21
N THR A 98 -12.63 18.14 38.16
CA THR A 98 -12.25 17.48 39.41
C THR A 98 -13.40 17.68 40.40
N LEU A 99 -14.44 16.84 40.28
CA LEU A 99 -15.45 16.71 41.33
C LEU A 99 -14.75 16.29 42.63
N SER A 100 -14.89 17.09 43.68
CA SER A 100 -14.43 16.71 45.01
C SER A 100 -15.17 15.45 45.46
N PRO A 101 -14.52 14.46 46.11
CA PRO A 101 -15.19 13.28 46.65
C PRO A 101 -16.33 13.61 47.64
N ASP A 102 -16.28 14.79 48.27
CA ASP A 102 -17.26 15.29 49.22
C ASP A 102 -18.32 16.24 48.60
N ALA A 103 -18.38 16.35 47.27
CA ALA A 103 -19.34 17.22 46.59
C ALA A 103 -20.80 16.82 46.90
N SER A 104 -21.63 17.80 47.25
CA SER A 104 -23.03 17.56 47.58
C SER A 104 -23.85 17.17 46.35
N TYR A 105 -24.96 16.45 46.57
CA TYR A 105 -25.88 16.06 45.49
C TYR A 105 -26.39 17.28 44.69
N GLU A 106 -26.62 18.41 45.37
CA GLU A 106 -27.08 19.66 44.75
C GLU A 106 -26.00 20.28 43.84
N GLU A 107 -24.73 20.26 44.24
CA GLU A 107 -23.60 20.71 43.41
C GLU A 107 -23.41 19.81 42.18
N ILE A 108 -23.51 18.49 42.36
CA ILE A 108 -23.46 17.52 41.26
C ILE A 108 -24.61 17.76 40.28
N GLN A 109 -25.84 17.92 40.76
CA GLN A 109 -27.01 18.21 39.91
C GLN A 109 -26.81 19.52 39.14
N LYS A 110 -26.41 20.61 39.83
CA LYS A 110 -26.16 21.90 39.20
C LYS A 110 -25.10 21.80 38.10
N HIS A 111 -24.01 21.08 38.35
CA HIS A 111 -22.96 20.88 37.37
C HIS A 111 -23.43 20.06 36.15
N VAL A 112 -24.26 19.04 36.36
CA VAL A 112 -24.91 18.29 35.26
C VAL A 112 -25.83 19.21 34.44
N GLU A 113 -26.60 20.09 35.08
CA GLU A 113 -27.43 21.08 34.38
C GLU A 113 -26.61 22.10 33.58
N GLU A 114 -25.47 22.55 34.11
CA GLU A 114 -24.52 23.42 33.42
C GLU A 114 -23.91 22.71 32.19
N LEU A 115 -23.48 21.45 32.34
CA LEU A 115 -22.97 20.62 31.23
C LEU A 115 -24.04 20.35 30.16
N ILE A 116 -25.30 20.16 30.53
CA ILE A 116 -26.39 20.00 29.56
C ILE A 116 -26.59 21.29 28.75
N LYS A 117 -26.59 22.46 29.42
CA LYS A 117 -26.70 23.78 28.76
C LYS A 117 -25.50 24.07 27.85
N GLU A 118 -24.28 23.69 28.26
CA GLU A 118 -23.08 23.83 27.42
C GLU A 118 -23.15 22.91 26.20
N ASN A 119 -23.55 21.65 26.36
CA ASN A 119 -23.76 20.72 25.24
C ASN A 119 -24.84 21.19 24.26
N GLU A 120 -25.94 21.77 24.75
CA GLU A 120 -26.98 22.36 23.90
C GLU A 120 -26.46 23.59 23.13
N LYS A 121 -25.70 24.47 23.80
CA LYS A 121 -25.04 25.62 23.15
C LYS A 121 -24.04 25.17 22.08
N LEU A 122 -23.19 24.18 22.38
CA LEU A 122 -22.25 23.58 21.43
C LEU A 122 -22.97 22.97 20.22
N LYS A 123 -24.02 22.19 20.45
CA LYS A 123 -24.86 21.61 19.39
C LYS A 123 -25.45 22.69 18.47
N ASN A 124 -25.94 23.79 19.03
CA ASN A 124 -26.48 24.91 18.27
C ASN A 124 -25.40 25.67 17.48
N ILE A 125 -24.22 25.89 18.06
CA ILE A 125 -23.06 26.48 17.36
C ILE A 125 -22.61 25.60 16.18
N VAL A 126 -22.52 24.28 16.37
CA VAL A 126 -22.16 23.33 15.30
C VAL A 126 -23.23 23.32 14.20
N ALA A 127 -24.52 23.34 14.55
CA ALA A 127 -25.60 23.43 13.57
C ALA A 127 -25.54 24.74 12.75
N GLN A 128 -25.30 25.88 13.41
CA GLN A 128 -25.14 27.17 12.74
C GLN A 128 -23.89 27.20 11.84
N ASN A 129 -22.77 26.61 12.29
CA ASN A 129 -21.56 26.48 11.51
C ASN A 129 -21.79 25.65 10.24
N ASN A 130 -22.46 24.49 10.36
CA ASN A 130 -22.82 23.66 9.21
C ASN A 130 -23.70 24.40 8.18
N ILE A 131 -24.67 25.21 8.63
CA ILE A 131 -25.49 26.06 7.75
C ILE A 131 -24.63 27.13 7.05
N SER A 132 -23.70 27.75 7.78
CA SER A 132 -22.77 28.75 7.24
C SER A 132 -21.84 28.13 6.18
N MET A 133 -21.21 27.00 6.48
CA MET A 133 -20.36 26.26 5.55
C MET A 133 -21.12 25.84 4.29
N LYS A 134 -22.36 25.33 4.44
CA LYS A 134 -23.20 25.00 3.29
C LYS A 134 -23.47 26.25 2.42
N THR A 135 -23.83 27.37 3.05
CA THR A 135 -24.08 28.65 2.34
C THR A 135 -22.83 29.16 1.61
N GLN A 136 -21.63 28.96 2.19
CA GLN A 136 -20.36 29.29 1.52
C GLN A 136 -20.07 28.34 0.35
N TYR A 137 -20.31 27.04 0.50
CA TYR A 137 -20.15 26.05 -0.56
C TYR A 137 -21.08 26.32 -1.74
N ASP A 138 -22.36 26.61 -1.48
CA ASP A 138 -23.35 26.95 -2.51
C ASP A 138 -22.94 28.22 -3.30
N ARG A 139 -22.30 29.21 -2.65
CA ARG A 139 -21.73 30.40 -3.32
C ARG A 139 -20.49 30.08 -4.17
N ILE A 140 -19.61 29.19 -3.70
CA ILE A 140 -18.43 28.76 -4.46
C ILE A 140 -18.85 27.98 -5.71
N LEU A 141 -19.91 27.17 -5.61
CA LEU A 141 -20.51 26.51 -6.78
C LEU A 141 -21.06 27.51 -7.79
N ALA A 142 -21.87 28.48 -7.35
CA ALA A 142 -22.40 29.53 -8.24
C ALA A 142 -21.26 30.31 -8.94
N TRP A 143 -20.21 30.68 -8.22
CA TRP A 143 -19.04 31.35 -8.81
C TRP A 143 -18.28 30.44 -9.80
N LYS A 144 -18.14 29.15 -9.52
CA LYS A 144 -17.56 28.17 -10.47
C LYS A 144 -18.39 28.07 -11.76
N GLU A 145 -19.72 28.15 -11.67
CA GLU A 145 -20.61 28.16 -12.83
C GLU A 145 -20.47 29.47 -13.64
N GLU A 146 -20.45 30.63 -12.99
CA GLU A 146 -20.23 31.93 -13.62
C GLU A 146 -18.89 31.99 -14.37
N VAL A 147 -17.78 31.55 -13.75
CA VAL A 147 -16.46 31.50 -14.39
C VAL A 147 -16.46 30.57 -15.61
N ASN A 148 -17.14 29.44 -15.56
CA ASN A 148 -17.25 28.51 -16.69
C ASN A 148 -18.04 29.11 -17.86
N GLU A 149 -19.16 29.80 -17.61
CA GLU A 149 -19.91 30.48 -18.67
C GLU A 149 -19.13 31.67 -19.26
N VAL A 150 -18.35 32.40 -18.46
CA VAL A 150 -17.43 33.44 -18.94
C VAL A 150 -16.33 32.83 -19.84
N MET A 151 -15.69 31.73 -19.43
CA MET A 151 -14.70 31.02 -20.25
C MET A 151 -15.30 30.52 -21.58
N LYS A 152 -16.51 29.96 -21.54
CA LYS A 152 -17.26 29.49 -22.71
C LYS A 152 -17.63 30.65 -23.64
N SER A 153 -18.02 31.80 -23.08
CA SER A 153 -18.23 33.04 -23.83
C SER A 153 -16.96 33.51 -24.53
N TYR A 154 -15.81 33.56 -23.85
CA TYR A 154 -14.53 33.90 -24.49
C TYR A 154 -14.11 32.90 -25.56
N LYS A 155 -14.31 31.60 -25.35
CA LYS A 155 -14.05 30.56 -26.37
C LYS A 155 -14.89 30.78 -27.62
N ASN A 156 -16.17 31.14 -27.46
CA ASN A 156 -17.06 31.47 -28.57
C ASN A 156 -16.64 32.76 -29.28
N LYS A 157 -16.36 33.85 -28.55
CA LYS A 157 -15.81 35.12 -29.09
C LYS A 157 -14.51 34.87 -29.89
N PHE A 158 -13.63 33.97 -29.43
CA PHE A 158 -12.39 33.59 -30.12
C PHE A 158 -12.64 32.79 -31.41
N LEU A 159 -13.57 31.82 -31.39
CA LEU A 159 -13.96 31.06 -32.58
C LEU A 159 -14.62 31.96 -33.64
N GLU A 160 -15.44 32.91 -33.22
CA GLU A 160 -16.03 33.92 -34.09
C GLU A 160 -14.94 34.82 -34.70
N ALA A 161 -14.01 35.35 -33.88
CA ALA A 161 -12.88 36.14 -34.35
C ALA A 161 -11.98 35.38 -35.35
N LYS A 162 -11.70 34.09 -35.09
CA LYS A 162 -11.00 33.20 -36.03
C LYS A 162 -11.75 33.08 -37.36
N THR A 163 -13.06 32.87 -37.30
CA THR A 163 -13.93 32.77 -38.50
C THR A 163 -13.93 34.07 -39.31
N TYR A 164 -13.94 35.24 -38.66
CA TYR A 164 -13.79 36.53 -39.34
C TYR A 164 -12.40 36.71 -39.96
N MET A 165 -11.33 36.34 -39.24
CA MET A 165 -9.97 36.40 -39.77
C MET A 165 -9.80 35.52 -41.02
N ASP A 166 -10.36 34.32 -41.01
CA ASP A 166 -10.25 33.40 -42.14
C ASP A 166 -11.08 33.88 -43.35
N LYS A 167 -12.25 34.51 -43.15
CA LYS A 167 -12.96 35.25 -44.21
C LYS A 167 -12.13 36.39 -44.78
N CYS A 168 -11.49 37.21 -43.94
CA CYS A 168 -10.63 38.30 -44.42
C CYS A 168 -9.39 37.78 -45.17
N LYS A 169 -8.84 36.61 -44.81
CA LYS A 169 -7.79 35.95 -45.60
C LYS A 169 -8.31 35.50 -46.97
N GLU A 170 -9.51 34.94 -47.03
CA GLU A 170 -10.15 34.54 -48.30
C GLU A 170 -10.43 35.76 -49.20
N GLU A 171 -10.93 36.86 -48.64
CA GLU A 171 -11.12 38.13 -49.34
C GLU A 171 -9.80 38.75 -49.81
N ASN A 172 -8.76 38.76 -48.97
CA ASN A 172 -7.42 39.22 -49.37
C ASN A 172 -6.82 38.35 -50.49
N SER A 173 -7.06 37.03 -50.47
CA SER A 173 -6.63 36.13 -51.56
C SER A 173 -7.37 36.43 -52.86
N LYS A 174 -8.68 36.69 -52.81
CA LYS A 174 -9.47 37.13 -53.98
C LYS A 174 -8.96 38.47 -54.54
N LEU A 175 -8.74 39.45 -53.67
CA LEU A 175 -8.22 40.77 -54.07
C LEU A 175 -6.80 40.67 -54.65
N ALA A 176 -5.92 39.86 -54.08
CA ALA A 176 -4.58 39.63 -54.65
C ALA A 176 -4.66 39.00 -56.06
N ASN A 177 -5.53 38.00 -56.25
CA ASN A 177 -5.78 37.41 -57.56
C ASN A 177 -6.35 38.41 -58.57
N ASP A 178 -7.21 39.35 -58.14
CA ASP A 178 -7.76 40.38 -59.00
C ASP A 178 -6.74 41.47 -59.34
N VAL A 179 -5.90 41.88 -58.39
CA VAL A 179 -4.75 42.78 -58.65
C VAL A 179 -3.80 42.17 -59.67
N GLU A 180 -3.50 40.88 -59.57
CA GLU A 180 -2.65 40.19 -60.55
C GLU A 180 -3.29 40.17 -61.95
N LYS A 181 -4.61 39.96 -62.07
CA LYS A 181 -5.33 40.11 -63.36
C LYS A 181 -5.21 41.53 -63.91
N TYR A 182 -5.40 42.56 -63.08
CA TYR A 182 -5.25 43.96 -63.50
C TYR A 182 -3.84 44.30 -63.96
N LYS A 183 -2.82 43.77 -63.29
CA LYS A 183 -1.41 43.92 -63.67
C LYS A 183 -1.14 43.33 -65.05
N ASN A 184 -1.57 42.08 -65.29
CA ASN A 184 -1.46 41.43 -66.60
C ASN A 184 -2.19 42.22 -67.72
N ILE A 185 -3.38 42.78 -67.44
CA ILE A 185 -4.10 43.63 -68.40
C ILE A 185 -3.32 44.93 -68.68
N LYS A 186 -2.73 45.55 -67.66
CA LYS A 186 -1.97 46.79 -67.81
C LYS A 186 -0.69 46.57 -68.63
N GLU A 187 0.03 45.47 -68.40
CA GLU A 187 1.24 45.13 -69.16
C GLU A 187 0.94 44.99 -70.66
N LEU A 188 -0.20 44.37 -71.03
CA LEU A 188 -0.67 44.31 -72.41
C LEU A 188 -1.00 45.70 -73.00
N GLN A 189 -1.56 46.61 -72.21
CA GLN A 189 -1.84 47.99 -72.63
C GLN A 189 -0.56 48.83 -72.80
N ASP A 190 0.42 48.67 -71.92
CA ASP A 190 1.70 49.37 -72.01
C ASP A 190 2.51 48.89 -73.24
N GLU A 191 2.45 47.60 -73.59
CA GLU A 191 2.99 47.09 -74.88
C GLU A 191 2.29 47.69 -76.12
N GLU A 192 0.97 47.87 -76.08
CA GLU A 192 0.22 48.51 -77.16
C GLU A 192 0.63 49.99 -77.34
N ILE A 193 0.77 50.74 -76.24
CA ILE A 193 1.24 52.13 -76.24
C ILE A 193 2.66 52.25 -76.81
N ILE A 194 3.57 51.34 -76.46
CA ILE A 194 4.95 51.31 -77.00
C ILE A 194 4.93 51.10 -78.52
N ASN A 195 4.06 50.21 -79.02
CA ASN A 195 3.91 49.95 -80.45
C ASN A 195 3.28 51.14 -81.22
N LEU A 196 2.40 51.93 -80.59
CA LEU A 196 1.85 53.15 -81.17
C LEU A 196 2.88 54.28 -81.25
N LYS A 197 3.62 54.55 -80.16
CA LYS A 197 4.68 55.58 -80.14
C LYS A 197 5.79 55.34 -81.17
N ARG A 198 6.09 54.07 -81.49
CA ARG A 198 7.05 53.72 -82.55
C ARG A 198 6.57 54.21 -83.94
N LYS A 199 5.26 54.16 -84.22
CA LYS A 199 4.68 54.59 -85.51
C LYS A 199 4.59 56.11 -85.69
N GLU A 200 4.46 56.88 -84.60
CA GLU A 200 4.50 58.36 -84.70
C GLU A 200 5.90 58.86 -85.08
N LYS A 201 6.95 58.28 -84.48
CA LYS A 201 8.35 58.68 -84.72
C LYS A 201 8.82 58.47 -86.16
N GLU A 202 8.12 57.66 -86.95
CA GLU A 202 8.38 57.44 -88.38
C GLU A 202 7.79 58.55 -89.28
N ARG A 203 6.93 59.44 -88.76
CA ARG A 203 6.22 60.47 -89.55
C ARG A 203 6.86 61.87 -89.53
N GLU A 204 7.66 62.23 -88.53
CA GLU A 204 8.06 63.64 -88.31
C GLU A 204 9.26 64.15 -89.14
N ASN A 205 9.92 63.33 -89.96
CA ASN A 205 11.29 63.63 -90.43
C ASN A 205 11.41 64.10 -91.91
N LYS A 206 10.77 65.22 -92.33
CA LYS A 206 10.98 65.84 -93.67
C LYS A 206 10.77 67.38 -93.79
N GLY A 207 11.86 68.13 -94.08
CA GLY A 207 11.93 69.43 -94.84
C GLY A 207 11.86 70.75 -94.04
N TYR A 208 12.33 71.93 -94.51
CA TYR A 208 13.27 72.37 -95.60
C TYR A 208 13.74 73.85 -95.35
N VAL A 209 14.59 74.50 -96.19
CA VAL A 209 15.51 75.66 -95.85
C VAL A 209 15.53 76.84 -96.89
N ALA A 210 16.14 78.03 -96.55
CA ALA A 210 16.79 79.11 -97.39
C ALA A 210 15.98 80.31 -98.01
N ASN A 211 16.52 81.52 -98.41
CA ASN A 211 17.70 82.39 -98.07
C ASN A 211 17.71 83.80 -98.81
N SER A 212 18.58 84.75 -98.36
CA SER A 212 19.30 85.86 -99.11
C SER A 212 18.77 87.34 -99.17
N ALA A 213 19.52 88.25 -99.83
CA ALA A 213 19.77 89.68 -99.42
C ALA A 213 20.44 90.64 -100.48
N GLU A 214 20.59 91.95 -100.14
CA GLU A 214 21.64 92.97 -100.57
C GLU A 214 21.64 93.59 -102.03
N GLN A 215 22.33 94.70 -102.46
CA GLN A 215 23.30 95.74 -101.94
C GLN A 215 23.45 97.02 -102.87
N ASN A 216 24.01 98.17 -102.39
CA ASN A 216 24.87 99.22 -103.08
C ASN A 216 24.38 100.23 -104.18
N ILE A 217 25.20 101.17 -104.75
CA ILE A 217 25.95 102.38 -104.24
C ILE A 217 26.64 103.21 -105.40
N ILE A 218 26.35 104.53 -105.47
CA ILE A 218 27.15 105.78 -105.75
C ILE A 218 28.38 105.82 -106.73
N GLN A 219 28.47 106.91 -107.54
CA GLN A 219 29.73 107.65 -107.86
C GLN A 219 29.46 109.18 -107.94
N PHE A 220 30.10 110.07 -107.14
CA PHE A 220 31.51 110.52 -107.22
C PHE A 220 31.77 111.42 -108.46
N ASP A 221 30.86 112.36 -108.79
CA ASP A 221 30.80 113.76 -108.28
C ASP A 221 31.78 114.66 -109.11
N LEU A 222 31.57 115.91 -109.57
CA LEU A 222 31.00 117.17 -109.01
C LEU A 222 31.51 117.58 -107.60
N GLN A 223 32.42 116.72 -107.12
CA GLN A 223 33.29 116.56 -105.96
C GLN A 223 33.82 117.75 -105.19
N ILE A 224 33.46 119.00 -105.46
CA ILE A 224 34.04 120.16 -104.73
C ILE A 224 32.99 121.26 -104.48
N ALA A 225 32.12 121.49 -105.46
CA ALA A 225 31.01 122.44 -105.33
C ALA A 225 29.70 121.77 -104.89
N LYS A 226 29.52 120.48 -105.23
CA LYS A 226 28.63 119.62 -104.48
C LYS A 226 29.23 119.36 -103.11
N GLU A 227 30.44 118.79 -103.00
CA GLU A 227 31.12 118.50 -101.73
C GLU A 227 30.88 119.53 -100.61
N LYS A 228 30.90 120.86 -100.83
CA LYS A 228 30.59 121.82 -99.75
C LYS A 228 29.10 122.06 -99.43
N ILE A 229 28.21 121.86 -100.40
CA ILE A 229 26.75 121.78 -100.20
C ILE A 229 26.34 120.39 -99.71
N GLU A 230 27.10 119.37 -100.08
CA GLU A 230 26.95 117.96 -99.74
C GLU A 230 27.53 117.67 -98.37
N ASP A 231 28.57 118.39 -97.90
CA ASP A 231 29.10 118.46 -96.53
C ASP A 231 28.06 119.12 -95.61
N LEU A 232 27.43 120.20 -96.07
CA LEU A 232 26.35 120.84 -95.32
C LEU A 232 25.03 120.06 -95.42
N GLN A 233 24.83 119.26 -96.47
CA GLN A 233 23.70 118.34 -96.60
C GLN A 233 23.96 117.00 -95.91
N THR A 234 25.21 116.57 -95.72
CA THR A 234 25.58 115.45 -94.85
C THR A 234 25.63 115.91 -93.42
N GLU A 235 26.16 117.07 -93.04
CA GLU A 235 25.95 117.60 -91.67
C GLU A 235 24.45 117.76 -91.39
N LEU A 236 23.64 118.24 -92.34
CA LEU A 236 22.18 118.33 -92.15
C LEU A 236 21.50 116.94 -92.19
N ALA A 237 21.97 115.99 -93.00
CA ALA A 237 21.40 114.65 -93.08
C ALA A 237 21.87 113.74 -91.95
N GLU A 238 23.08 113.92 -91.43
CA GLU A 238 23.66 113.30 -90.25
C GLU A 238 23.05 113.91 -89.00
N ALA A 239 22.87 115.23 -88.91
CA ALA A 239 22.09 115.83 -87.81
C ALA A 239 20.60 115.44 -87.89
N ASN A 240 20.01 115.25 -89.07
CA ASN A 240 18.65 114.71 -89.20
C ASN A 240 18.60 113.19 -88.95
N LEU A 241 19.62 112.42 -89.32
CA LEU A 241 19.73 110.98 -89.07
C LEU A 241 20.01 110.72 -87.59
N GLU A 242 20.86 111.52 -86.96
CA GLU A 242 21.09 111.57 -85.52
C GLU A 242 19.82 112.02 -84.80
N LYS A 243 19.10 113.05 -85.29
CA LYS A 243 17.79 113.40 -84.74
C LYS A 243 16.74 112.30 -84.91
N VAL A 244 16.77 111.54 -86.01
CA VAL A 244 15.89 110.37 -86.23
C VAL A 244 16.32 109.18 -85.38
N ASN A 245 17.63 108.98 -85.16
CA ASN A 245 18.19 107.95 -84.29
C ASN A 245 17.89 108.26 -82.82
N LEU A 246 18.10 109.50 -82.38
CA LEU A 246 17.71 110.02 -81.06
C LEU A 246 16.19 110.05 -80.91
N ALA A 247 15.40 110.28 -81.96
CA ALA A 247 13.94 110.12 -81.90
C ALA A 247 13.55 108.64 -81.73
N SER A 248 14.14 107.73 -82.49
CA SER A 248 13.94 106.27 -82.37
C SER A 248 14.44 105.73 -81.02
N GLU A 249 15.53 106.28 -80.49
CA GLU A 249 16.08 105.93 -79.18
C GLU A 249 15.23 106.50 -78.06
N ASN A 250 14.74 107.75 -78.16
CA ASN A 250 13.73 108.28 -77.26
C ASN A 250 12.42 107.47 -77.33
N GLU A 251 11.99 107.03 -78.51
CA GLU A 251 10.81 106.17 -78.68
C GLU A 251 11.01 104.81 -78.00
N LYS A 252 12.18 104.17 -78.18
CA LYS A 252 12.58 102.94 -77.46
C LYS A 252 12.75 103.15 -75.96
N LEU A 253 13.18 104.33 -75.50
CA LEU A 253 13.31 104.68 -74.09
C LEU A 253 11.95 104.95 -73.46
N VAL A 254 11.03 105.60 -74.18
CA VAL A 254 9.62 105.77 -73.80
C VAL A 254 8.90 104.42 -73.75
N GLU A 255 9.11 103.54 -74.74
CA GLU A 255 8.57 102.18 -74.73
C GLU A 255 9.09 101.39 -73.52
N LYS A 256 10.40 101.45 -73.22
CA LYS A 256 10.96 100.88 -71.99
C LYS A 256 10.33 101.48 -70.74
N LEU A 257 10.22 102.81 -70.63
CA LEU A 257 9.58 103.52 -69.51
C LEU A 257 8.10 103.15 -69.31
N VAL A 258 7.38 102.74 -70.35
CA VAL A 258 6.00 102.23 -70.28
C VAL A 258 5.95 100.75 -69.86
N VAL A 259 7.02 99.99 -70.09
CA VAL A 259 7.14 98.57 -69.69
C VAL A 259 7.65 98.44 -68.24
N THR A 260 8.54 99.31 -67.75
CA THR A 260 9.05 99.26 -66.36
C THR A 260 7.96 99.19 -65.29
N PRO A 261 6.92 100.05 -65.26
CA PRO A 261 5.90 99.98 -64.21
C PRO A 261 5.06 98.70 -64.29
N LYS A 262 4.88 98.09 -65.47
CA LYS A 262 4.21 96.79 -65.59
C LYS A 262 5.04 95.66 -64.99
N LEU A 263 6.36 95.71 -65.17
CA LEU A 263 7.29 94.78 -64.53
C LEU A 263 7.34 94.99 -63.02
N GLU A 264 7.22 96.23 -62.52
CA GLU A 264 7.11 96.51 -61.09
C GLU A 264 5.80 96.00 -60.48
N GLU A 265 4.66 96.16 -61.17
CA GLU A 265 3.37 95.56 -60.77
C GLU A 265 3.44 94.02 -60.75
N GLU A 266 4.05 93.39 -61.76
CA GLU A 266 4.24 91.94 -61.82
C GLU A 266 5.19 91.45 -60.70
N LEU A 267 6.24 92.20 -60.38
CA LEU A 267 7.18 91.89 -59.31
C LEU A 267 6.51 92.01 -57.93
N GLN A 268 5.71 93.06 -57.70
CA GLN A 268 4.89 93.18 -56.48
C GLN A 268 3.86 92.05 -56.34
N PHE A 269 3.23 91.63 -57.44
CA PHE A 269 2.33 90.48 -57.43
C PHE A 269 3.08 89.19 -57.05
N LYS A 270 4.28 88.97 -57.59
CA LYS A 270 5.13 87.82 -57.27
C LYS A 270 5.66 87.87 -55.84
N GLU A 271 6.02 89.02 -55.30
CA GLU A 271 6.38 89.18 -53.88
C GLU A 271 5.21 88.84 -52.95
N LYS A 272 4.00 89.25 -53.30
CA LYS A 272 2.79 88.89 -52.56
C LYS A 272 2.55 87.38 -52.59
N GLU A 273 2.63 86.76 -53.77
CA GLU A 273 2.50 85.30 -53.95
C GLU A 273 3.56 84.53 -53.14
N ILE A 274 4.81 85.00 -53.11
CA ILE A 274 5.89 84.44 -52.28
C ILE A 274 5.59 84.57 -50.78
N ASN A 275 5.03 85.70 -50.33
CA ASN A 275 4.70 85.90 -48.92
C ASN A 275 3.50 85.05 -48.48
N ASP A 276 2.48 84.91 -49.32
CA ASP A 276 1.35 84.01 -49.09
C ASP A 276 1.82 82.54 -49.01
N LEU A 277 2.74 82.12 -49.89
CA LEU A 277 3.36 80.78 -49.86
C LEU A 277 4.23 80.55 -48.61
N LYS A 278 4.99 81.55 -48.15
CA LYS A 278 5.74 81.47 -46.88
C LYS A 278 4.81 81.27 -45.69
N MET A 279 3.70 82.00 -45.62
CA MET A 279 2.71 81.86 -44.57
C MET A 279 2.05 80.45 -44.59
N GLN A 280 1.78 79.92 -45.78
CA GLN A 280 1.31 78.52 -45.93
C GLN A 280 2.35 77.50 -45.44
N LEU A 281 3.62 77.64 -45.80
CA LEU A 281 4.70 76.77 -45.31
C LEU A 281 4.85 76.83 -43.79
N GLU A 282 4.75 78.01 -43.18
CA GLU A 282 4.85 78.17 -41.73
C GLU A 282 3.66 77.55 -40.99
N THR A 283 2.44 77.69 -41.53
CA THR A 283 1.26 76.98 -40.97
C THR A 283 1.36 75.46 -41.12
N GLN A 284 1.87 74.94 -42.25
CA GLN A 284 2.12 73.50 -42.43
C GLN A 284 3.19 72.97 -41.46
N ASN A 285 4.32 73.67 -41.29
CA ASN A 285 5.39 73.27 -40.36
C ASN A 285 4.89 73.23 -38.90
N ASN A 286 4.03 74.17 -38.50
CA ASN A 286 3.39 74.16 -37.18
C ASN A 286 2.39 73.00 -37.02
N GLN A 287 1.64 72.63 -38.07
CA GLN A 287 0.80 71.42 -38.08
C GLN A 287 1.64 70.14 -37.99
N GLU A 288 2.76 70.06 -38.72
CA GLU A 288 3.66 68.90 -38.72
C GLU A 288 4.28 68.67 -37.33
N LYS A 289 4.71 69.74 -36.64
CA LYS A 289 5.14 69.67 -35.23
C LYS A 289 4.03 69.15 -34.31
N SER A 290 2.81 69.69 -34.44
CA SER A 290 1.65 69.22 -33.65
C SER A 290 1.35 67.73 -33.89
N LEU A 291 1.49 67.24 -35.12
CA LEU A 291 1.32 65.83 -35.45
C LEU A 291 2.45 64.98 -34.88
N SER A 292 3.70 65.44 -34.97
CA SER A 292 4.88 64.79 -34.41
C SER A 292 4.77 64.60 -32.88
N ASP A 293 4.40 65.65 -32.15
CA ASP A 293 4.16 65.58 -30.70
C ASP A 293 3.04 64.58 -30.34
N THR A 294 2.01 64.49 -31.18
CA THR A 294 0.91 63.53 -31.01
C THR A 294 1.36 62.10 -31.26
N ILE A 295 2.19 61.87 -32.29
CA ILE A 295 2.80 60.56 -32.58
C ILE A 295 3.71 60.12 -31.41
N ILE A 296 4.49 61.03 -30.82
CA ILE A 296 5.34 60.72 -29.66
C ILE A 296 4.50 60.30 -28.45
N LYS A 297 3.40 61.00 -28.15
CA LYS A 297 2.47 60.62 -27.06
C LYS A 297 1.88 59.23 -27.30
N LEU A 298 1.32 58.98 -28.48
CA LEU A 298 0.73 57.67 -28.85
C LEU A 298 1.76 56.53 -28.83
N LYS A 299 3.03 56.82 -29.13
CA LYS A 299 4.13 55.84 -29.05
C LYS A 299 4.46 55.48 -27.60
N ASN A 300 4.46 56.45 -26.70
CA ASN A 300 4.67 56.21 -25.27
C ASN A 300 3.50 55.46 -24.64
N GLU A 301 2.25 55.86 -24.94
CA GLU A 301 1.03 55.15 -24.49
C GLU A 301 1.01 53.69 -24.97
N ASN A 302 1.41 53.41 -26.22
CA ASN A 302 1.55 52.03 -26.71
C ASN A 302 2.64 51.23 -25.97
N ALA A 303 3.75 51.87 -25.58
CA ALA A 303 4.80 51.20 -24.82
C ALA A 303 4.31 50.83 -23.40
N GLU A 304 3.58 51.72 -22.74
CA GLU A 304 2.94 51.45 -21.44
C GLU A 304 1.90 50.34 -21.55
N LEU A 305 1.00 50.40 -22.55
CA LEU A 305 0.00 49.37 -22.80
C LEU A 305 0.63 47.99 -23.07
N LYS A 306 1.74 47.93 -23.83
CA LYS A 306 2.47 46.69 -24.07
C LYS A 306 3.05 46.11 -22.78
N LEU A 307 3.66 46.95 -21.94
CA LEU A 307 4.24 46.54 -20.66
C LEU A 307 3.16 46.12 -19.64
N THR A 308 1.96 46.69 -19.72
CA THR A 308 0.78 46.20 -18.97
C THR A 308 0.31 44.86 -19.49
N LEU A 309 0.23 44.67 -20.81
CA LEU A 309 -0.20 43.40 -21.43
C LEU A 309 0.74 42.24 -21.06
N GLU A 310 2.06 42.46 -21.07
CA GLU A 310 3.06 41.47 -20.66
C GLU A 310 2.86 41.03 -19.20
N LYS A 311 2.53 41.97 -18.29
CA LYS A 311 2.22 41.65 -16.88
C LYS A 311 0.92 40.86 -16.71
N GLU A 312 -0.11 41.14 -17.51
CA GLU A 312 -1.35 40.35 -17.46
C GLU A 312 -1.15 38.94 -18.07
N LEU A 313 -0.33 38.79 -19.11
CA LEU A 313 0.06 37.48 -19.63
C LEU A 313 0.82 36.65 -18.59
N GLU A 314 1.75 37.25 -17.84
CA GLU A 314 2.47 36.58 -16.75
C GLU A 314 1.51 36.11 -15.62
N LYS A 315 0.49 36.90 -15.30
CA LYS A 315 -0.57 36.49 -14.34
C LYS A 315 -1.41 35.34 -14.89
N ILE A 316 -1.83 35.40 -16.16
CA ILE A 316 -2.59 34.32 -16.82
C ILE A 316 -1.79 33.03 -16.83
N GLN A 317 -0.47 33.08 -17.08
CA GLN A 317 0.39 31.91 -16.99
C GLN A 317 0.37 31.31 -15.57
N LYS A 318 0.59 32.12 -14.52
CA LYS A 318 0.56 31.66 -13.12
C LYS A 318 -0.80 31.09 -12.70
N LEU A 319 -1.90 31.65 -13.21
CA LEU A 319 -3.25 31.10 -13.02
C LEU A 319 -3.44 29.77 -13.74
N THR A 320 -2.86 29.60 -14.94
CA THR A 320 -2.91 28.36 -15.71
C THR A 320 -2.12 27.24 -15.03
N GLU A 321 -0.92 27.55 -14.54
CA GLU A 321 -0.11 26.66 -13.71
C GLU A 321 -0.87 26.25 -12.45
N SER A 322 -1.48 27.22 -11.74
CA SER A 322 -2.31 26.96 -10.55
C SER A 322 -3.49 26.03 -10.87
N ASN A 323 -4.23 26.27 -11.95
CA ASN A 323 -5.34 25.42 -12.41
C ASN A 323 -4.89 23.98 -12.74
N SER A 324 -3.69 23.80 -13.31
CA SER A 324 -3.14 22.46 -13.54
C SER A 324 -2.91 21.70 -12.22
N THR A 325 -2.42 22.39 -11.17
CA THR A 325 -2.26 21.78 -9.85
C THR A 325 -3.60 21.43 -9.22
N ILE A 326 -4.61 22.31 -9.33
CA ILE A 326 -5.98 22.06 -8.85
C ILE A 326 -6.56 20.82 -9.51
N SER A 327 -6.46 20.68 -10.84
CA SER A 327 -6.93 19.49 -11.55
C SER A 327 -6.21 18.21 -11.08
N SER A 328 -4.91 18.29 -10.75
CA SER A 328 -4.19 17.15 -10.14
C SER A 328 -4.72 16.76 -8.76
N TYR A 329 -5.21 17.72 -7.97
CA TYR A 329 -5.83 17.48 -6.66
C TYR A 329 -7.27 16.97 -6.80
N GLU A 330 -8.07 17.50 -7.73
CA GLU A 330 -9.42 16.98 -8.05
C GLU A 330 -9.35 15.48 -8.46
N ASN A 331 -8.38 15.11 -9.30
CA ASN A 331 -8.16 13.70 -9.69
C ASN A 331 -7.78 12.80 -8.50
N LYS A 332 -6.94 13.29 -7.57
CA LYS A 332 -6.59 12.58 -6.33
C LYS A 332 -7.80 12.45 -5.40
N LEU A 333 -8.63 13.49 -5.31
CA LEU A 333 -9.85 13.50 -4.51
C LEU A 333 -10.83 12.43 -5.02
N GLN A 334 -11.14 12.41 -6.33
CA GLN A 334 -12.01 11.39 -6.93
C GLN A 334 -11.48 9.96 -6.74
N SER A 335 -10.16 9.76 -6.77
CA SER A 335 -9.54 8.46 -6.49
C SER A 335 -9.77 8.03 -5.03
N ASN A 336 -9.61 8.97 -4.09
CA ASN A 336 -9.85 8.73 -2.67
C ASN A 336 -11.35 8.50 -2.37
N GLU A 337 -12.26 9.24 -3.00
CA GLU A 337 -13.72 9.05 -2.88
C GLU A 337 -14.14 7.65 -3.33
N LYS A 338 -13.64 7.17 -4.48
CA LYS A 338 -13.86 5.79 -4.94
C LYS A 338 -13.34 4.76 -3.94
N LYS A 339 -12.18 5.00 -3.33
CA LYS A 339 -11.60 4.12 -2.31
C LYS A 339 -12.38 4.11 -1.00
N ILE A 340 -12.93 5.26 -0.57
CA ILE A 340 -13.82 5.35 0.59
C ILE A 340 -15.09 4.54 0.32
N LEU A 341 -15.74 4.73 -0.83
CA LEU A 341 -16.94 3.98 -1.20
C LEU A 341 -16.70 2.46 -1.24
N GLN A 342 -15.54 2.02 -1.71
CA GLN A 342 -15.14 0.61 -1.69
C GLN A 342 -14.99 0.07 -0.26
N LEU A 343 -14.35 0.83 0.63
CA LEU A 343 -14.20 0.46 2.05
C LEU A 343 -15.54 0.48 2.80
N GLU A 344 -16.49 1.33 2.42
CA GLU A 344 -17.84 1.33 2.98
C GLU A 344 -18.63 0.08 2.59
N LEU A 345 -18.51 -0.38 1.33
CA LEU A 345 -19.10 -1.62 0.85
C LEU A 345 -18.52 -2.84 1.58
N GLU A 346 -17.18 -2.92 1.71
CA GLU A 346 -16.50 -3.99 2.45
C GLU A 346 -16.92 -4.01 3.93
N ASN A 347 -17.00 -2.84 4.59
CA ASN A 347 -17.50 -2.74 5.97
C ASN A 347 -18.97 -3.16 6.09
N ALA A 348 -19.82 -2.88 5.10
CA ALA A 348 -21.21 -3.33 5.10
C ALA A 348 -21.31 -4.86 4.96
N GLU A 349 -20.46 -5.48 4.16
CA GLU A 349 -20.36 -6.94 4.03
C GLU A 349 -19.84 -7.60 5.31
N LEU A 350 -18.76 -7.07 5.90
CA LEU A 350 -18.23 -7.54 7.19
C LEU A 350 -19.28 -7.44 8.31
N ARG A 351 -20.12 -6.39 8.32
CA ARG A 351 -21.25 -6.27 9.25
C ARG A 351 -22.31 -7.36 9.03
N ARG A 352 -22.68 -7.66 7.78
CA ARG A 352 -23.61 -8.77 7.47
C ARG A 352 -23.05 -10.12 7.92
N ASN A 353 -21.78 -10.39 7.63
CA ASN A 353 -21.09 -11.62 8.02
C ASN A 353 -21.01 -11.76 9.56
N LYS A 354 -20.73 -10.67 10.28
CA LYS A 354 -20.77 -10.64 11.74
C LYS A 354 -22.16 -10.94 12.30
N THR A 355 -23.23 -10.39 11.72
CA THR A 355 -24.61 -10.69 12.16
C THR A 355 -24.94 -12.17 11.92
N SER A 356 -24.66 -12.71 10.72
CA SER A 356 -24.86 -14.13 10.39
C SER A 356 -24.10 -15.07 11.33
N LEU A 357 -22.83 -14.78 11.63
CA LEU A 357 -22.05 -15.56 12.60
C LEU A 357 -22.63 -15.46 14.03
N THR A 358 -23.16 -14.29 14.41
CA THR A 358 -23.81 -14.10 15.71
C THR A 358 -25.10 -14.94 15.81
N GLU A 359 -25.91 -14.97 14.76
CA GLU A 359 -27.12 -15.82 14.67
C GLU A 359 -26.77 -17.31 14.70
N GLN A 360 -25.70 -17.74 14.02
CA GLN A 360 -25.19 -19.11 14.08
C GLN A 360 -24.73 -19.49 15.49
N ILE A 361 -23.99 -18.60 16.18
CA ILE A 361 -23.55 -18.80 17.57
C ILE A 361 -24.76 -18.89 18.52
N ILE A 362 -25.77 -18.02 18.36
CA ILE A 362 -27.01 -18.09 19.15
C ILE A 362 -27.71 -19.42 18.89
N THR A 363 -27.88 -19.81 17.63
CA THR A 363 -28.53 -21.07 17.23
C THR A 363 -27.81 -22.29 17.82
N ALA A 364 -26.49 -22.36 17.70
CA ALA A 364 -25.67 -23.42 18.28
C ALA A 364 -25.79 -23.43 19.82
N ARG A 365 -25.76 -22.27 20.47
CA ARG A 365 -25.92 -22.15 21.93
C ARG A 365 -27.31 -22.62 22.39
N THR A 366 -28.37 -22.29 21.67
CA THR A 366 -29.73 -22.78 21.93
C THR A 366 -29.84 -24.28 21.69
N GLN A 367 -29.19 -24.82 20.64
CA GLN A 367 -29.11 -26.27 20.42
C GLN A 367 -28.41 -26.98 21.58
N PHE A 368 -27.29 -26.44 22.10
CA PHE A 368 -26.61 -26.97 23.27
C PHE A 368 -27.43 -26.84 24.56
N GLN A 369 -28.12 -25.72 24.79
CA GLN A 369 -29.00 -25.56 25.95
C GLN A 369 -30.23 -26.49 25.91
N ASN A 370 -30.68 -26.88 24.72
CA ASN A 370 -31.75 -27.86 24.53
C ASN A 370 -31.24 -29.30 24.47
N TYR A 371 -29.92 -29.55 24.61
CA TYR A 371 -29.34 -30.88 24.45
C TYR A 371 -29.45 -31.72 25.74
N ASP A 372 -30.57 -32.41 25.86
CA ASP A 372 -30.93 -33.43 26.86
C ASP A 372 -30.88 -32.99 28.35
N PRO A 373 -31.96 -32.43 28.91
CA PRO A 373 -32.10 -32.30 30.37
C PRO A 373 -32.02 -33.64 31.14
N ASN A 374 -32.16 -34.80 30.48
CA ASN A 374 -31.83 -36.08 31.17
C ASN A 374 -30.32 -36.26 31.39
N LEU A 375 -29.41 -35.49 30.77
CA LEU A 375 -27.98 -35.62 31.08
C LEU A 375 -27.66 -35.13 32.48
N GLU A 376 -28.30 -34.04 32.92
CA GLU A 376 -28.22 -33.55 34.30
C GLU A 376 -28.85 -34.57 35.27
N GLU A 377 -30.07 -35.06 34.97
CA GLU A 377 -30.74 -36.09 35.79
C GLU A 377 -29.93 -37.41 35.85
N LYS A 378 -29.34 -37.87 34.74
CA LYS A 378 -28.45 -39.04 34.71
C LYS A 378 -27.17 -38.80 35.50
N CYS A 379 -26.59 -37.60 35.45
CA CYS A 379 -25.44 -37.22 36.29
C CYS A 379 -25.80 -37.28 37.77
N ASP A 380 -26.96 -36.76 38.17
CA ASP A 380 -27.44 -36.83 39.56
C ASP A 380 -27.74 -38.26 40.00
N GLN A 381 -28.36 -39.09 39.15
CA GLN A 381 -28.55 -40.51 39.41
C GLN A 381 -27.22 -41.26 39.57
N LEU A 382 -26.22 -40.98 38.71
CA LEU A 382 -24.86 -41.54 38.81
C LEU A 382 -24.13 -41.07 40.08
N ASN A 383 -24.25 -39.80 40.44
CA ASN A 383 -23.69 -39.25 41.68
C ASN A 383 -24.33 -39.92 42.91
N GLN A 384 -25.65 -40.12 42.90
CA GLN A 384 -26.37 -40.81 43.98
C GLN A 384 -25.95 -42.30 44.08
N GLN A 385 -25.77 -42.99 42.95
CA GLN A 385 -25.22 -44.36 42.92
C GLN A 385 -23.78 -44.40 43.45
N LEU A 386 -22.95 -43.42 43.12
CA LEU A 386 -21.57 -43.31 43.61
C LEU A 386 -21.53 -43.10 45.12
N VAL A 387 -22.35 -42.20 45.66
CA VAL A 387 -22.47 -41.97 47.13
C VAL A 387 -22.96 -43.24 47.85
N ASN A 388 -23.99 -43.91 47.34
CA ASN A 388 -24.48 -45.17 47.90
C ASN A 388 -23.42 -46.28 47.88
N SER A 389 -22.64 -46.37 46.80
CA SER A 389 -21.53 -47.31 46.68
C SER A 389 -20.42 -46.99 47.67
N GLN A 390 -20.07 -45.71 47.84
CA GLN A 390 -19.07 -45.24 48.79
C GLN A 390 -19.47 -45.51 50.25
N MET A 391 -20.75 -45.31 50.60
CA MET A 391 -21.30 -45.69 51.91
C MET A 391 -21.19 -47.20 52.15
N THR A 392 -21.53 -48.00 51.14
CA THR A 392 -21.43 -49.48 51.21
C THR A 392 -19.99 -49.94 51.40
N ILE A 393 -19.04 -49.38 50.66
CA ILE A 393 -17.60 -49.65 50.83
C ILE A 393 -17.14 -49.28 52.24
N THR A 394 -17.57 -48.14 52.77
CA THR A 394 -17.21 -47.68 54.12
C THR A 394 -17.75 -48.64 55.20
N ALA A 395 -19.00 -49.09 55.06
CA ALA A 395 -19.60 -50.08 55.96
C ALA A 395 -18.87 -51.43 55.91
N LEU A 396 -18.54 -51.92 54.71
CA LEU A 396 -17.76 -53.15 54.53
C LEU A 396 -16.34 -53.03 55.10
N GLN A 397 -15.67 -51.88 54.95
CA GLN A 397 -14.37 -51.62 55.58
C GLN A 397 -14.46 -51.64 57.11
N GLN A 398 -15.52 -51.08 57.69
CA GLN A 398 -15.74 -51.12 59.14
C GLN A 398 -16.03 -52.54 59.64
N ALA A 399 -16.87 -53.30 58.94
CA ALA A 399 -17.11 -54.71 59.23
C ALA A 399 -15.82 -55.54 59.15
N ASN A 400 -15.01 -55.34 58.11
CA ASN A 400 -13.73 -56.05 57.96
C ASN A 400 -12.74 -55.69 59.08
N ARG A 401 -12.69 -54.42 59.53
CA ARG A 401 -11.90 -54.02 60.71
C ARG A 401 -12.36 -54.72 61.99
N ASN A 402 -13.66 -54.94 62.17
CA ASN A 402 -14.19 -55.68 63.31
C ASN A 402 -13.82 -57.17 63.22
N ASN A 403 -14.00 -57.80 62.06
CA ASN A 403 -13.63 -59.20 61.84
C ASN A 403 -12.12 -59.43 62.04
N VAL A 404 -11.27 -58.49 61.63
CA VAL A 404 -9.81 -58.56 61.88
C VAL A 404 -9.49 -58.49 63.38
N LYS A 405 -10.21 -57.68 64.16
CA LYS A 405 -10.07 -57.68 65.64
C LYS A 405 -10.50 -59.01 66.23
N GLU A 406 -11.66 -59.54 65.83
CA GLU A 406 -12.15 -60.84 66.30
C GLU A 406 -11.17 -61.98 65.97
N ILE A 407 -10.58 -61.98 64.76
CA ILE A 407 -9.54 -62.94 64.37
C ILE A 407 -8.29 -62.80 65.27
N GLU A 408 -7.89 -61.58 65.62
CA GLU A 408 -6.72 -61.35 66.46
C GLU A 408 -6.99 -61.72 67.94
N GLU A 409 -8.20 -61.44 68.44
CA GLU A 409 -8.67 -61.90 69.76
C GLU A 409 -8.72 -63.45 69.81
N LEU A 410 -9.23 -64.11 68.77
CA LEU A 410 -9.22 -65.57 68.65
C LEU A 410 -7.80 -66.15 68.56
N ARG A 411 -6.87 -65.47 67.87
CA ARG A 411 -5.45 -65.86 67.86
C ARG A 411 -4.81 -65.71 69.23
N GLN A 412 -5.08 -64.61 69.93
CA GLN A 412 -4.59 -64.39 71.29
C GLN A 412 -5.18 -65.41 72.27
N LEU A 413 -6.45 -65.80 72.11
CA LEU A 413 -7.07 -66.90 72.86
C LEU A 413 -6.39 -68.25 72.55
N LEU A 414 -6.09 -68.53 71.28
CA LEU A 414 -5.38 -69.75 70.88
C LEU A 414 -3.96 -69.79 71.49
N GLN A 415 -3.25 -68.66 71.46
CA GLN A 415 -1.89 -68.53 71.97
C GLN A 415 -1.81 -68.54 73.52
N SER A 416 -2.85 -68.04 74.20
CA SER A 416 -3.00 -68.16 75.66
C SER A 416 -3.57 -69.50 76.12
N SER A 417 -4.17 -70.30 75.21
CA SER A 417 -4.49 -71.70 75.46
C SER A 417 -3.22 -72.58 75.41
N SER A 418 -2.37 -72.45 76.43
CA SER A 418 -1.07 -73.13 76.57
C SER A 418 -1.18 -74.64 76.85
N LYS A 419 -1.84 -75.38 75.95
CA LYS A 419 -1.61 -76.83 75.81
C LYS A 419 -0.18 -77.15 75.38
N THR A 420 0.62 -76.15 75.02
CA THR A 420 2.08 -76.26 74.80
C THR A 420 2.78 -76.89 75.99
N ASP A 421 2.40 -76.52 77.22
CA ASP A 421 3.14 -76.90 78.41
C ASP A 421 2.78 -78.34 78.84
N GLU A 422 1.51 -78.70 78.68
CA GLU A 422 1.02 -80.07 78.81
C GLU A 422 1.62 -80.99 77.73
N ILE A 423 1.68 -80.55 76.46
CA ILE A 423 2.35 -81.27 75.37
C ILE A 423 3.87 -81.39 75.62
N TYR A 424 4.51 -80.38 76.21
CA TYR A 424 5.94 -80.42 76.54
C TYR A 424 6.19 -81.42 77.68
N ALA A 425 5.40 -81.37 78.75
CA ALA A 425 5.47 -82.32 79.85
C ALA A 425 5.23 -83.77 79.39
N LEU A 426 4.23 -84.01 78.53
CA LEU A 426 3.95 -85.33 77.95
C LEU A 426 5.06 -85.81 77.01
N LYS A 427 5.71 -84.92 76.24
CA LYS A 427 6.88 -85.27 75.42
C LYS A 427 8.08 -85.66 76.29
N GLU A 428 8.34 -84.94 77.37
CA GLU A 428 9.41 -85.25 78.30
C GLU A 428 9.14 -86.59 79.01
N GLN A 429 7.90 -86.83 79.45
CA GLN A 429 7.50 -88.10 80.05
C GLN A 429 7.66 -89.29 79.07
N LEU A 430 7.35 -89.10 77.78
CA LEU A 430 7.61 -90.11 76.74
C LEU A 430 9.13 -90.33 76.51
N ALA A 431 9.95 -89.29 76.62
CA ALA A 431 11.40 -89.40 76.51
C ALA A 431 12.00 -90.21 77.68
N VAL A 432 11.54 -89.96 78.91
CA VAL A 432 11.92 -90.73 80.11
C VAL A 432 11.51 -92.20 79.96
N TYR A 433 10.25 -92.50 79.62
CA TYR A 433 9.82 -93.89 79.42
C TYR A 433 10.59 -94.62 78.31
N LYS A 434 10.97 -93.91 77.24
CA LYS A 434 11.81 -94.47 76.19
C LYS A 434 13.20 -94.84 76.72
N HIS A 435 13.82 -93.94 77.49
CA HIS A 435 15.13 -94.19 78.09
C HIS A 435 15.10 -95.35 79.09
N ASP A 436 14.09 -95.41 79.96
CA ASP A 436 13.89 -96.52 80.90
C ASP A 436 13.71 -97.86 80.19
N PHE A 437 12.93 -97.89 79.09
CA PHE A 437 12.74 -99.10 78.28
C PHE A 437 14.03 -99.53 77.55
N GLU A 438 14.83 -98.58 77.06
CA GLU A 438 16.14 -98.87 76.46
C GLU A 438 17.12 -99.42 77.49
N ALA A 439 17.19 -98.83 78.70
CA ALA A 439 18.00 -99.33 79.82
C ALA A 439 17.54 -100.72 80.31
N GLU A 440 16.23 -100.97 80.42
CA GLU A 440 15.71 -102.30 80.78
C GLU A 440 16.05 -103.33 79.69
N ARG A 441 15.95 -102.96 78.41
CA ARG A 441 16.34 -103.82 77.28
C ARG A 441 17.84 -104.14 77.29
N GLU A 442 18.70 -103.18 77.60
CA GLU A 442 20.14 -103.41 77.74
C GLU A 442 20.46 -104.32 78.93
N SER A 443 19.86 -104.06 80.09
CA SER A 443 19.97 -104.91 81.28
C SER A 443 19.53 -106.35 81.00
N LYS A 444 18.37 -106.53 80.34
CA LYS A 444 17.85 -107.84 79.92
C LYS A 444 18.78 -108.55 78.92
N ASN A 445 19.41 -107.81 78.01
CA ASN A 445 20.40 -108.36 77.09
C ASN A 445 21.73 -108.72 77.78
N ALA A 446 22.12 -107.99 78.84
CA ALA A 446 23.27 -108.32 79.67
C ALA A 446 23.01 -109.57 80.51
N ILE A 447 21.83 -109.68 81.13
CA ILE A 447 21.36 -110.89 81.84
C ILE A 447 21.30 -112.08 80.90
N LYS A 448 20.79 -111.91 79.67
CA LYS A 448 20.80 -112.97 78.65
C LYS A 448 22.22 -113.42 78.32
N ARG A 449 23.14 -112.49 78.03
CA ARG A 449 24.57 -112.80 77.80
C ARG A 449 25.19 -113.56 78.98
N GLY A 450 24.95 -113.12 80.22
CA GLY A 450 25.42 -113.80 81.42
C GLY A 450 24.82 -115.20 81.60
N LYS A 451 23.54 -115.39 81.25
CA LYS A 451 22.90 -116.71 81.23
C LYS A 451 23.50 -117.63 80.17
N ASP A 452 23.73 -117.11 78.96
CA ASP A 452 24.30 -117.87 77.85
C ASP A 452 25.75 -118.27 78.19
N GLN A 453 26.54 -117.37 78.79
CA GLN A 453 27.88 -117.63 79.34
C GLN A 453 27.85 -118.74 80.42
N LEU A 454 26.96 -118.62 81.43
CA LEU A 454 26.80 -119.63 82.47
C LEU A 454 26.33 -120.98 81.93
N ALA A 455 25.52 -120.99 80.87
CA ALA A 455 25.09 -122.23 80.20
C ALA A 455 26.26 -122.89 79.44
N GLU A 456 27.12 -122.10 78.80
CA GLU A 456 28.35 -122.58 78.18
C GLU A 456 29.34 -123.13 79.21
N ASP A 457 29.59 -122.39 80.30
CA ASP A 457 30.43 -122.84 81.42
C ASP A 457 29.89 -124.13 82.05
N LEU A 458 28.57 -124.24 82.22
CA LEU A 458 27.94 -125.44 82.75
C LEU A 458 28.03 -126.62 81.77
N GLN A 459 27.92 -126.40 80.45
CA GLN A 459 28.21 -127.43 79.44
C GLN A 459 29.68 -127.85 79.47
N ASN A 460 30.62 -126.92 79.63
CA ASN A 460 32.05 -127.20 79.68
C ASN A 460 32.42 -127.97 80.96
N LEU A 461 31.82 -127.60 82.10
CA LEU A 461 31.91 -128.37 83.35
C LEU A 461 31.28 -129.76 83.19
N GLN A 462 30.11 -129.90 82.55
CA GLN A 462 29.51 -131.22 82.27
C GLN A 462 30.40 -132.08 81.36
N LYS A 463 30.98 -131.52 80.29
CA LYS A 463 31.96 -132.22 79.43
C LYS A 463 33.17 -132.69 80.24
N ARG A 464 33.75 -131.82 81.07
CA ARG A 464 34.91 -132.15 81.91
C ARG A 464 34.58 -133.19 82.99
N ASN A 465 33.40 -133.10 83.60
CA ASN A 465 32.92 -134.10 84.58
C ASN A 465 32.69 -135.46 83.89
N LYS A 466 32.16 -135.47 82.65
CA LYS A 466 32.04 -136.69 81.84
C LYS A 466 33.39 -137.28 81.43
N GLN A 467 34.41 -136.46 81.14
CA GLN A 467 35.79 -136.90 80.93
C GLN A 467 36.38 -137.51 82.21
N LEU A 468 36.22 -136.83 83.36
CA LEU A 468 36.67 -137.35 84.66
C LEU A 468 35.94 -138.66 85.03
N GLN A 469 34.66 -138.80 84.70
CA GLN A 469 33.93 -140.07 84.85
C GLN A 469 34.52 -141.17 83.97
N GLN A 470 34.90 -140.86 82.71
CA GLN A 470 35.57 -141.81 81.83
C GLN A 470 36.97 -142.21 82.33
N GLU A 471 37.74 -141.27 82.90
CA GLU A 471 39.03 -141.56 83.55
C GLU A 471 38.85 -142.44 84.80
N VAL A 472 37.87 -142.13 85.65
CA VAL A 472 37.50 -142.95 86.81
C VAL A 472 37.04 -144.34 86.37
N GLU A 473 36.27 -144.45 85.29
CA GLU A 473 35.76 -145.73 84.79
C GLU A 473 36.85 -146.58 84.10
N LEU A 474 37.85 -145.94 83.48
CA LEU A 474 39.09 -146.60 83.04
C LEU A 474 39.92 -147.12 84.21
N LEU A 475 39.95 -146.40 85.34
CA LEU A 475 40.60 -146.81 86.59
C LEU A 475 39.79 -147.83 87.42
N ARG A 476 38.55 -148.16 87.02
CA ARG A 476 37.59 -148.98 87.81
C ARG A 476 37.22 -150.32 87.17
N LYS A 477 38.14 -150.94 86.41
CA LYS A 477 38.02 -152.36 86.01
C LYS A 477 38.84 -153.29 86.91
N PRO A 478 38.24 -153.86 87.97
CA PRO A 478 38.87 -154.91 88.76
C PRO A 478 38.95 -156.23 87.99
N SER A 479 39.91 -157.06 88.39
CA SER A 479 40.07 -158.46 87.93
C SER A 479 38.84 -159.30 88.29
N LYS A 480 38.39 -160.14 87.34
CA LYS A 480 37.43 -161.21 87.64
C LYS A 480 38.18 -162.47 88.00
N ALA A 481 38.10 -162.84 89.28
CA ALA A 481 38.54 -164.13 89.78
C ALA A 481 37.61 -165.27 89.29
N GLU A 482 38.17 -166.48 89.29
CA GLU A 482 37.49 -167.72 88.95
C GLU A 482 36.52 -168.16 90.07
N GLY A 483 35.60 -169.06 89.76
CA GLY A 483 34.36 -169.29 90.52
C GLY A 483 34.49 -169.99 91.89
N TYR A 484 33.38 -170.01 92.62
CA TYR A 484 33.28 -170.59 93.97
C TYR A 484 33.08 -172.11 93.88
N MET A 485 33.78 -172.92 94.68
CA MET A 485 33.62 -174.39 94.67
C MET A 485 33.05 -174.95 95.97
N CYS A 486 32.24 -176.02 95.89
CA CYS A 486 31.74 -176.72 97.08
C CYS A 486 32.78 -177.70 97.63
N PRO A 487 33.18 -177.60 98.91
CA PRO A 487 34.20 -178.47 99.50
C PRO A 487 33.74 -179.93 99.72
N LYS A 488 32.43 -180.26 99.65
CA LYS A 488 31.93 -181.63 99.87
C LYS A 488 31.82 -182.46 98.58
N CYS A 489 31.64 -181.85 97.41
CA CYS A 489 31.54 -182.58 96.13
C CYS A 489 32.31 -181.96 94.95
N SER A 490 33.09 -180.90 95.19
CA SER A 490 33.95 -180.22 94.20
C SER A 490 33.23 -179.61 92.98
N PHE A 491 31.90 -179.43 93.03
CA PHE A 491 31.19 -178.65 92.00
C PHE A 491 31.53 -177.17 92.06
N ALA A 492 31.73 -176.54 90.90
CA ALA A 492 31.97 -175.12 90.75
C ALA A 492 30.67 -174.34 90.47
N PHE A 493 30.59 -173.13 91.00
CA PHE A 493 29.42 -172.28 91.01
C PHE A 493 29.75 -170.84 90.59
N ASN A 494 28.95 -170.33 89.65
CA ASN A 494 29.13 -169.01 89.04
C ASN A 494 28.59 -167.86 89.93
N SER A 495 28.00 -168.19 91.08
CA SER A 495 27.58 -167.22 92.09
C SER A 495 27.60 -167.85 93.49
N TYR A 496 27.82 -167.02 94.51
CA TYR A 496 27.76 -167.46 95.92
C TYR A 496 26.40 -168.07 96.27
N GLN A 497 25.30 -167.47 95.79
CA GLN A 497 23.93 -167.97 96.03
C GLN A 497 23.71 -169.39 95.47
N SER A 498 24.38 -169.73 94.38
CA SER A 498 24.33 -171.07 93.78
C SER A 498 25.15 -172.08 94.58
N LEU A 499 26.29 -171.67 95.14
CA LEU A 499 27.08 -172.48 96.08
C LEU A 499 26.32 -172.71 97.39
N GLU A 500 25.73 -171.67 97.99
CA GLU A 500 25.03 -171.72 99.27
C GLU A 500 23.85 -172.71 99.24
N ASN A 501 22.96 -172.56 98.25
CA ASN A 501 21.84 -173.48 98.02
C ASN A 501 22.29 -174.94 97.80
N HIS A 502 23.46 -175.13 97.18
CA HIS A 502 24.03 -176.45 96.99
C HIS A 502 24.63 -177.02 98.28
N VAL A 503 25.37 -176.22 99.06
CA VAL A 503 25.98 -176.66 100.33
C VAL A 503 24.90 -177.13 101.31
N HIS A 504 23.78 -176.43 101.43
CA HIS A 504 22.65 -176.87 102.25
C HIS A 504 22.15 -178.27 101.82
N ARG A 505 21.83 -178.46 100.54
CA ARG A 505 21.43 -179.79 100.02
C ARG A 505 22.51 -180.86 100.15
N CYS A 506 23.78 -180.47 100.09
CA CYS A 506 24.90 -181.39 100.19
C CYS A 506 25.12 -181.87 101.64
N LEU A 507 24.68 -181.12 102.64
CA LEU A 507 24.79 -181.48 104.06
C LEU A 507 23.68 -182.44 104.52
N ASP A 508 22.43 -182.27 104.06
CA ASP A 508 21.26 -183.03 104.54
C ASP A 508 21.16 -184.50 104.06
N LEU A 509 22.12 -184.99 103.28
CA LEU A 509 22.21 -186.38 102.83
C LEU A 509 23.11 -187.22 103.75
N GLU A 510 22.56 -187.66 104.88
CA GLU A 510 23.06 -188.82 105.63
C GLU A 510 22.16 -190.05 105.36
N GLY A 511 22.77 -191.15 104.91
CA GLY A 511 22.11 -192.47 104.87
C GLY A 511 21.93 -193.09 103.49
N PHE A 512 23.02 -193.60 102.89
CA PHE A 512 23.17 -194.94 102.27
C PHE A 512 24.37 -194.98 101.29
N PRO A 513 25.00 -196.15 101.15
CA PRO A 513 26.00 -196.74 102.05
C PRO A 513 27.44 -196.27 101.75
#